data_AF-A0A327QMM9-F1
#
_entry.id   AF-A0A327QMM9-F1
#
_cell.length_a   1.000
_cell.length_b   1.000
_cell.length_c   1.000
_cell.angle_alpha   90.00
_cell.angle_beta   90.00
_cell.angle_gamma   90.00
#
_symmetry.space_group_name_H-M   'P 1'
#
loop_
_entity.id
_entity.type
_entity.pdbx_description
1 polymer ?
#
loop_
_entity_poly.entity_id
_entity_poly.type
_entity_poly.pdbx_seq_one_letter_code
_entity_poly.pdbx_strand_id
1 'polypeptide(L)'
;MFERKLLAFILHSTLVRFREKGIEIDDKPLFWLSHLLHNVPYDLLDDEKSKISLENLVADVNTFKLDRWFKLEREGFLMANPEYKDNPLFKFEENEP
;
A
#
# COMPACT_ATOMS: atom_id res chain seq x y z
N MET A 1 -11.50 -19.22 4.72
CA MET A 1 -10.07 -19.07 5.13
C MET A 1 -9.13 -19.42 3.97
N PHE A 2 -9.43 -20.49 3.23
CA PHE A 2 -8.73 -20.86 2.01
C PHE A 2 -8.80 -19.77 0.93
N GLU A 3 -9.98 -19.17 0.75
CA GLU A 3 -10.27 -18.15 -0.26
C GLU A 3 -9.41 -16.90 -0.06
N ARG A 4 -9.29 -16.42 1.19
CA ARG A 4 -8.42 -15.28 1.52
C ARG A 4 -6.95 -15.58 1.22
N LYS A 5 -6.47 -16.78 1.57
CA LYS A 5 -5.09 -17.22 1.28
C LYS A 5 -4.83 -17.33 -0.23
N LEU A 6 -5.79 -17.85 -0.99
CA LEU A 6 -5.68 -17.95 -2.44
C LEU A 6 -5.66 -16.57 -3.10
N LEU A 7 -6.54 -15.66 -2.67
CA LEU A 7 -6.57 -14.28 -3.17
C LEU A 7 -5.28 -13.54 -2.83
N ALA A 8 -4.77 -13.69 -1.60
CA ALA A 8 -3.49 -13.12 -1.20
C ALA A 8 -2.34 -13.62 -2.07
N PHE A 9 -2.29 -14.93 -2.35
CA PHE A 9 -1.29 -15.52 -3.24
C PHE A 9 -1.37 -14.95 -4.67
N ILE A 10 -2.57 -14.83 -5.22
CA ILE A 10 -2.79 -14.27 -6.57
C ILE A 10 -2.35 -12.81 -6.61
N LEU A 11 -2.70 -12.00 -5.61
CA LEU A 11 -2.30 -10.59 -5.53
C LEU A 11 -0.77 -10.46 -5.39
N HIS A 12 -0.16 -11.20 -4.47
CA HIS A 12 1.29 -11.20 -4.27
C HIS A 12 2.03 -11.55 -5.56
N SER A 13 1.67 -12.68 -6.19
CA SER A 13 2.33 -13.13 -7.41
C SER A 13 2.15 -12.16 -8.58
N THR A 14 1.00 -11.48 -8.66
CA THR A 14 0.77 -10.42 -9.66
C THR A 14 1.67 -9.21 -9.43
N LEU A 15 1.81 -8.75 -8.18
CA LEU A 15 2.70 -7.63 -7.83
C LEU A 15 4.18 -7.97 -8.10
N VAL A 16 4.61 -9.20 -7.81
CA VAL A 16 5.97 -9.65 -8.16
C VAL A 16 6.20 -9.56 -9.68
N ARG A 17 5.25 -10.01 -10.51
CA ARG A 17 5.35 -9.90 -11.97
C ARG A 17 5.36 -8.46 -12.47
N PHE A 18 4.57 -7.57 -11.86
CA PHE A 18 4.60 -6.15 -12.22
C PHE A 18 5.94 -5.50 -11.86
N ARG A 19 6.54 -5.90 -10.75
CA ARG A 19 7.90 -5.46 -10.38
C ARG A 19 8.91 -5.90 -11.43
N GLU A 20 8.90 -7.16 -11.84
CA GLU A 20 9.78 -7.69 -12.89
C GLU A 20 9.60 -6.94 -14.21
N LYS A 21 8.34 -6.74 -14.62
CA LYS A 21 8.00 -5.98 -15.82
C LYS A 21 8.47 -4.53 -15.74
N GLY A 22 8.31 -3.87 -14.60
CA GLY A 22 8.77 -2.49 -14.39
C GLY A 22 10.28 -2.35 -14.59
N ILE A 23 11.07 -3.36 -14.21
CA ILE A 23 12.51 -3.41 -14.50
C ILE A 23 12.74 -3.60 -16.01
N GLU A 24 12.03 -4.55 -16.63
CA GLU A 24 12.18 -4.88 -18.06
C GLU A 24 11.95 -3.68 -18.98
N ILE A 25 10.94 -2.85 -18.69
CA ILE A 25 10.55 -1.71 -19.52
C ILE A 25 11.04 -0.35 -18.99
N ASP A 26 11.89 -0.34 -17.95
CA ASP A 26 12.35 0.87 -17.22
C ASP A 26 11.19 1.77 -16.71
N ASP A 27 10.06 1.16 -16.35
CA ASP A 27 8.93 1.83 -15.71
C ASP A 27 9.13 1.87 -14.19
N LYS A 28 9.78 2.95 -13.74
CA LYS A 28 10.09 3.20 -12.33
C LYS A 28 8.84 3.28 -11.45
N PRO A 29 7.75 4.00 -11.82
CA PRO A 29 6.50 3.96 -11.07
C PRO A 29 5.96 2.54 -10.86
N LEU A 30 5.87 1.74 -11.91
CA LEU A 30 5.36 0.36 -11.81
C LEU A 30 6.25 -0.49 -10.91
N PHE A 31 7.57 -0.36 -11.06
CA PHE A 31 8.54 -1.04 -10.20
C PHE A 31 8.37 -0.65 -8.73
N TRP A 32 8.35 0.65 -8.40
CA TRP A 32 8.28 1.11 -7.01
C TRP A 32 6.98 0.70 -6.34
N LEU A 33 5.83 0.93 -6.98
CA LEU A 33 4.53 0.56 -6.41
C LEU A 33 4.43 -0.94 -6.16
N SER A 34 4.87 -1.74 -7.13
CA SER A 34 4.85 -3.20 -7.00
C SER A 34 5.84 -3.69 -5.94
N HIS A 35 7.01 -3.05 -5.85
CA HIS A 35 8.00 -3.34 -4.83
C HIS A 35 7.51 -3.02 -3.42
N LEU A 36 6.79 -1.92 -3.23
CA LEU A 36 6.20 -1.55 -1.94
C LEU A 36 5.10 -2.51 -1.51
N LEU A 37 4.24 -2.89 -2.44
CA LEU A 37 2.98 -3.55 -2.10
C LEU A 37 3.08 -5.09 -2.10
N HIS A 38 4.15 -5.69 -2.62
CA HIS A 38 4.15 -7.14 -2.86
C HIS A 38 3.91 -7.99 -1.61
N ASN A 39 4.31 -7.56 -0.41
CA ASN A 39 4.10 -8.33 0.83
C ASN A 39 2.75 -8.06 1.51
N VAL A 40 2.12 -6.93 1.20
CA VAL A 40 0.83 -6.52 1.79
C VAL A 40 -0.23 -7.62 1.74
N PRO A 41 -0.42 -8.37 0.63
CA PRO A 41 -1.45 -9.42 0.59
C PRO A 41 -1.32 -10.48 1.68
N TYR A 42 -0.10 -10.87 2.05
CA TYR A 42 0.11 -11.86 3.11
C TYR A 42 0.00 -11.26 4.50
N ASP A 43 0.45 -10.02 4.68
CA ASP A 43 0.38 -9.33 5.96
C ASP A 43 -1.07 -9.02 6.34
N LEU A 44 -1.97 -8.80 5.37
CA LEU A 44 -3.41 -8.65 5.60
C LEU A 44 -4.11 -9.92 6.13
N LEU A 45 -3.45 -11.07 6.12
CA LEU A 45 -4.01 -12.32 6.68
C LEU A 45 -3.86 -12.40 8.20
N ASP A 46 -3.13 -11.47 8.80
CA ASP A 46 -2.78 -11.42 10.22
C ASP A 46 -2.92 -9.97 10.73
N ASP A 47 -3.75 -9.76 11.76
CA ASP A 47 -4.10 -8.41 12.21
C ASP A 47 -2.87 -7.63 12.73
N GLU A 48 -1.94 -8.28 13.43
CA GLU A 48 -0.72 -7.62 13.92
C GLU A 48 0.21 -7.25 12.78
N LYS A 49 0.40 -8.15 11.82
CA LYS A 49 1.23 -7.87 10.64
C LYS A 49 0.63 -6.79 9.76
N SER A 50 -0.69 -6.77 9.61
CA SER A 50 -1.38 -5.76 8.80
C SER A 50 -1.11 -4.34 9.30
N LYS A 51 -1.06 -4.15 10.63
CA LYS A 51 -0.74 -2.87 11.25
C LYS A 51 0.71 -2.47 10.99
N ILE A 52 1.65 -3.40 11.20
CA ILE A 52 3.08 -3.15 10.96
C ILE A 52 3.32 -2.80 9.48
N SER A 53 2.68 -3.50 8.56
CA SER A 53 2.85 -3.25 7.12
C SER A 53 2.24 -1.92 6.68
N LEU A 54 1.19 -1.43 7.34
CA LEU A 54 0.70 -0.07 7.12
C LEU A 54 1.72 0.97 7.58
N GLU A 55 2.31 0.79 8.77
CA GLU A 55 3.35 1.70 9.30
C GLU A 55 4.58 1.73 8.38
N ASN A 56 5.04 0.57 7.92
CA ASN A 56 6.15 0.45 6.96
C ASN A 56 5.82 1.11 5.62
N LEU A 57 4.62 0.89 5.08
CA LEU A 57 4.19 1.51 3.82
C LEU A 57 4.24 3.04 3.91
N VAL A 58 3.78 3.62 5.02
CA VAL A 58 3.83 5.07 5.25
C VAL A 58 5.29 5.56 5.28
N ALA A 59 6.18 4.84 5.95
CA ALA A 59 7.61 5.19 5.99
C ALA A 59 8.27 5.09 4.60
N ASP A 60 7.95 4.05 3.84
CA ASP A 60 8.54 3.81 2.53
C ASP A 60 8.02 4.80 1.48
N VAL A 61 6.74 5.22 1.55
CA VAL A 61 6.17 6.26 0.67
C VAL A 61 7.02 7.53 0.68
N ASN A 62 7.48 7.96 1.86
CA ASN A 62 8.38 9.11 2.00
C ASN A 62 9.72 8.87 1.29
N THR A 63 10.28 7.65 1.40
CA THR A 63 11.55 7.26 0.78
C THR A 63 11.47 7.29 -0.75
N PHE A 64 10.37 6.82 -1.33
CA PHE A 64 10.16 6.78 -2.78
C PHE A 64 9.53 8.06 -3.35
N LYS A 65 9.29 9.10 -2.53
CA LYS A 65 8.63 10.36 -2.93
C LYS A 65 7.26 10.13 -3.59
N LEU A 66 6.49 9.20 -3.04
CA LEU A 66 5.16 8.83 -3.54
C LEU A 66 4.03 9.51 -2.75
N ASP A 67 4.33 10.57 -2.01
CA ASP A 67 3.41 11.26 -1.09
C ASP A 67 2.11 11.68 -1.77
N ARG A 68 2.23 12.20 -3.00
CA ARG A 68 1.07 12.63 -3.78
C ARG A 68 0.16 11.46 -4.15
N TRP A 69 0.75 10.33 -4.56
CA TRP A 69 -0.03 9.12 -4.87
C TRP A 69 -0.73 8.62 -3.62
N PHE A 70 0.01 8.47 -2.52
CA PHE A 70 -0.55 7.96 -1.27
C PHE A 70 -1.66 8.85 -0.70
N LYS A 71 -1.52 10.18 -0.80
CA LYS A 71 -2.58 11.13 -0.42
C LYS A 71 -3.86 10.92 -1.22
N LEU A 72 -3.75 10.73 -2.55
CA LEU A 72 -4.91 10.51 -3.42
C LEU A 72 -5.63 9.20 -3.09
N GLU A 73 -4.90 8.11 -2.90
CA GLU A 73 -5.49 6.81 -2.53
C GLU A 73 -6.19 6.89 -1.17
N ARG A 74 -5.61 7.62 -0.22
CA ARG A 74 -6.20 7.84 1.11
C ARG A 74 -7.47 8.67 1.04
N GLU A 75 -7.49 9.75 0.26
CA GLU A 75 -8.69 10.55 0.04
C GLU A 75 -9.80 9.72 -0.60
N GLY A 76 -9.47 8.91 -1.60
CA GLY A 76 -10.40 7.96 -2.22
C GLY A 76 -10.95 6.95 -1.20
N PHE A 77 -10.09 6.40 -0.33
CA PHE A 77 -10.52 5.51 0.74
C PHE A 77 -11.51 6.17 1.70
N LEU A 78 -11.24 7.40 2.16
CA LEU A 78 -12.12 8.12 3.09
C LEU A 78 -13.43 8.56 2.45
N MET A 79 -13.44 8.86 1.15
CA MET A 79 -14.67 9.12 0.41
C MET A 79 -15.55 7.87 0.32
N ALA A 80 -14.94 6.69 0.13
CA ALA A 80 -15.65 5.42 0.05
C ALA A 80 -16.05 4.87 1.44
N ASN A 81 -15.34 5.23 2.50
CA ASN A 81 -15.55 4.74 3.87
C ASN A 81 -15.56 5.91 4.88
N PRO A 82 -16.61 6.75 4.87
CA PRO A 82 -16.66 7.97 5.69
C PRO A 82 -16.57 7.72 7.20
N GLU A 83 -16.93 6.53 7.68
CA GLU A 83 -16.86 6.11 9.08
C GLU A 83 -15.43 6.10 9.65
N TYR A 84 -14.41 6.09 8.79
CA TYR A 84 -13.01 6.13 9.19
C TYR A 84 -12.43 7.55 9.27
N LYS A 85 -13.21 8.60 8.97
CA LYS A 85 -12.73 10.00 8.91
C LYS A 85 -12.09 10.52 10.19
N ASP A 86 -12.53 10.01 11.34
CA ASP A 86 -12.00 10.42 12.65
C ASP A 86 -10.86 9.56 13.19
N ASN A 87 -10.43 8.53 12.44
CA ASN A 87 -9.41 7.60 12.88
C ASN A 87 -8.02 8.28 12.94
N PRO A 88 -7.28 8.17 14.06
CA PRO A 88 -5.96 8.78 14.23
C PRO A 88 -4.94 8.42 13.15
N LEU A 89 -5.02 7.22 12.55
CA LEU A 89 -4.14 6.79 11.46
C LEU A 89 -4.29 7.62 10.17
N PHE A 90 -5.38 8.38 10.07
CA PHE A 90 -5.69 9.25 8.94
C PHE A 90 -5.59 10.74 9.30
N LYS A 91 -5.33 11.07 10.57
CA LYS A 91 -5.09 12.43 11.07
C LYS A 91 -3.59 12.69 11.06
N PHE A 92 -3.10 13.32 9.99
CA PHE A 92 -1.74 13.86 9.99
C PHE A 92 -1.81 15.34 10.35
N GLU A 93 -0.93 15.78 11.25
CA GLU A 93 -0.68 17.20 11.48
C GLU A 93 -0.31 17.82 10.13
N GLU A 94 -1.12 18.77 9.67
CA GLU A 94 -0.71 19.69 8.63
C GLU A 94 0.46 20.48 9.21
N ASN A 95 1.68 19.96 9.06
CA ASN A 95 2.85 20.81 9.09
C ASN A 95 2.77 21.62 7.80
N GLU A 96 2.02 22.72 7.87
CA GLU A 96 2.12 23.83 6.93
C GLU A 96 3.59 24.26 6.83
N PRO A 97 4.02 24.70 5.62
CA PRO A 97 5.42 24.92 5.27
C PRO A 97 6.16 25.97 6.12
#